data_AF-A0AA50CKQ9-F1
#
_entry.id   AF-A0AA50CKQ9-F1
#
_cell.length_a   1.000
_cell.length_b   1.000
_cell.length_c   1.000
_cell.angle_alpha   90.00
_cell.angle_beta   90.00
_cell.angle_gamma   90.00
#
_symmetry.space_group_name_H-M   'P 1'
#
loop_
_entity.id
_entity.type
_entity.pdbx_description
1 polymer ?
#
loop_
_entity_poly.entity_id
_entity_poly.type
_entity_poly.pdbx_seq_one_letter_code
_entity_poly.pdbx_strand_id
1 'polypeptide(L)'
;MTSSSQRLGRNWIKTLELDGSNAAVVPLLYDFMPFHRGATKWFRRFDRNFLHDNRFVIEHSRLILEFGIHARGLGAFRRGRNVTEAGAGAAIPLVHQCPDGVDAPEIDLPEAPYLLTVGLNLGRKNIEVVLEALLRMKKRGLSVPTLVIAGALRRRLQRYVEQPSLQPTRDRLVFTRNPNQTDLVRLYTNALLW
;
A
#
# COMPACT_ATOMS: atom_id res chain seq x y z
N MET A 1 8.79 22.23 7.73
CA MET A 1 8.10 21.48 6.66
C MET A 1 6.87 20.82 7.25
N THR A 2 5.72 21.50 7.12
CA THR A 2 4.43 21.13 7.70
C THR A 2 3.73 20.11 6.81
N SER A 3 3.33 18.97 7.38
CA SER A 3 2.54 17.93 6.71
C SER A 3 1.15 18.46 6.39
N SER A 4 0.93 18.88 5.16
CA SER A 4 -0.26 19.57 4.67
C SER A 4 -1.45 18.65 4.35
N SER A 5 -1.25 17.35 4.15
CA SER A 5 -2.36 16.46 3.74
C SER A 5 -3.37 16.11 4.83
N GLN A 6 -3.01 16.16 6.12
CA GLN A 6 -3.89 15.61 7.18
C GLN A 6 -5.04 16.52 7.62
N ARG A 7 -5.00 17.82 7.31
CA ARG A 7 -6.05 18.78 7.72
C ARG A 7 -7.22 18.89 6.74
N LEU A 8 -7.12 18.26 5.56
CA LEU A 8 -8.07 18.47 4.47
C LEU A 8 -9.47 17.95 4.80
N GLY A 9 -9.61 16.70 5.25
CA GLY A 9 -10.94 16.09 5.45
C GLY A 9 -11.78 16.82 6.50
N ARG A 10 -11.20 17.13 7.65
CA ARG A 10 -11.89 17.90 8.71
C ARG A 10 -12.26 19.32 8.28
N ASN A 11 -11.35 20.02 7.60
CA ASN A 11 -11.62 21.39 7.17
C ASN A 11 -12.74 21.43 6.12
N TRP A 12 -12.77 20.46 5.21
CA TRP A 12 -13.84 20.35 4.21
C TRP A 12 -15.21 20.15 4.85
N ILE A 13 -15.33 19.25 5.82
CA ILE A 13 -16.59 19.02 6.54
C ILE A 13 -17.04 20.32 7.24
N LYS A 14 -16.12 21.00 7.94
CA LYS A 14 -16.42 22.27 8.60
C LYS A 14 -16.87 23.36 7.63
N THR A 15 -16.27 23.44 6.45
CA THR A 15 -16.69 24.40 5.42
C THR A 15 -18.12 24.09 4.96
N LEU A 16 -18.44 22.82 4.70
CA LEU A 16 -19.80 22.42 4.33
C LEU A 16 -20.83 22.78 5.42
N GLU A 17 -20.47 22.61 6.69
CA GLU A 17 -21.31 23.01 7.83
C GLU A 17 -21.50 24.53 7.90
N LEU A 18 -20.42 25.30 7.76
CA LEU A 18 -20.46 26.77 7.77
C LEU A 18 -21.29 27.35 6.62
N ASP A 19 -21.26 26.68 5.46
CA ASP A 19 -22.03 27.07 4.28
C ASP A 19 -23.51 26.60 4.36
N GLY A 20 -23.91 25.94 5.45
CA GLY A 20 -25.27 25.42 5.63
C GLY A 20 -25.65 24.30 4.66
N SER A 21 -24.65 23.57 4.15
CA SER A 21 -24.85 22.53 3.14
C SER A 21 -25.50 21.28 3.73
N ASN A 22 -26.46 20.70 2.99
CA ASN A 22 -27.08 19.41 3.31
C ASN A 22 -26.34 18.21 2.67
N ALA A 23 -25.12 18.41 2.19
CA ALA A 23 -24.35 17.36 1.53
C ALA A 23 -24.03 16.19 2.50
N ALA A 24 -24.28 14.96 2.04
CA ALA A 24 -23.90 13.78 2.80
C ALA A 24 -22.41 13.47 2.61
N VAL A 25 -21.68 13.36 3.72
CA VAL A 25 -20.26 12.97 3.71
C VAL A 25 -20.14 11.45 3.83
N VAL A 26 -19.51 10.82 2.84
CA VAL A 26 -19.33 9.36 2.75
C VAL A 26 -17.87 9.04 2.39
N PRO A 27 -16.96 8.91 3.37
CA PRO A 27 -15.56 8.59 3.10
C PRO A 27 -15.35 7.13 2.70
N LEU A 28 -14.34 6.89 1.86
CA LEU A 28 -13.81 5.57 1.53
C LEU A 28 -12.55 5.29 2.35
N LEU A 29 -12.61 4.25 3.21
CA LEU A 29 -11.46 3.73 3.93
C LEU A 29 -10.59 2.88 3.00
N TYR A 30 -9.59 3.53 2.42
CA TYR A 30 -8.69 2.90 1.44
C TYR A 30 -7.61 2.02 2.08
N ASP A 31 -7.00 2.48 3.17
CA ASP A 31 -5.90 1.81 3.86
C ASP A 31 -6.12 1.87 5.38
N PHE A 32 -5.96 0.75 6.05
CA PHE A 32 -6.13 0.66 7.50
C PHE A 32 -4.82 0.21 8.14
N MET A 33 -4.22 1.09 8.93
CA MET A 33 -3.00 0.80 9.68
C MET A 33 -3.32 0.68 11.18
N PRO A 34 -3.71 -0.50 11.66
CA PRO A 34 -4.04 -0.70 13.07
C PRO A 34 -2.80 -0.54 13.95
N PHE A 35 -2.88 0.37 14.91
CA PHE A 35 -1.85 0.57 15.93
C PHE A 35 -1.99 -0.50 17.03
N HIS A 36 -1.26 -1.62 16.89
CA HIS A 36 -1.39 -2.78 17.79
C HIS A 36 -0.58 -2.70 19.09
N ARG A 37 0.38 -1.78 19.21
CA ARG A 37 1.14 -1.54 20.44
C ARG A 37 1.26 -0.04 20.67
N GLY A 38 1.06 0.37 21.93
CA GLY A 38 1.07 1.77 22.34
C GLY A 38 2.22 2.56 21.70
N ALA A 39 1.85 3.68 21.08
CA ALA A 39 2.71 4.63 20.40
C ALA A 39 4.09 4.80 21.07
N THR A 40 5.17 4.52 20.33
CA THR A 40 6.52 4.91 20.76
C THR A 40 6.59 6.44 20.91
N LYS A 41 7.56 6.98 21.68
CA LYS A 41 7.62 8.42 22.06
C LYS A 41 7.49 9.39 20.87
N TRP A 42 7.98 9.02 19.69
CA TRP A 42 7.89 9.80 18.44
C TRP A 42 6.48 9.85 17.82
N PHE A 43 5.62 8.88 18.14
CA PHE A 43 4.27 8.75 17.58
C PHE A 43 3.19 9.51 18.37
N ARG A 44 3.44 9.85 19.65
CA ARG A 44 2.40 10.41 20.56
C ARG A 44 1.68 11.68 20.05
N ARG A 45 2.38 12.60 19.38
CA ARG A 45 1.78 13.87 18.90
C ARG A 45 1.09 13.72 17.54
N PHE A 46 1.70 12.95 16.64
CA PHE A 46 1.11 12.63 15.34
C PHE A 46 -0.17 11.83 15.53
N ASP A 47 -0.14 10.81 16.38
CA ASP A 47 -1.28 9.95 16.67
C ASP A 47 -2.44 10.74 17.23
N ARG A 48 -2.23 11.71 18.13
CA ARG A 48 -3.36 12.44 18.72
C ARG A 48 -4.10 13.29 17.69
N ASN A 49 -3.39 14.03 16.84
CA ASN A 49 -4.04 14.84 15.80
C ASN A 49 -4.66 13.94 14.74
N PHE A 50 -3.93 12.92 14.29
CA PHE A 50 -4.42 11.94 13.33
C PHE A 50 -5.69 11.24 13.83
N LEU A 51 -5.69 10.76 15.08
CA LEU A 51 -6.85 10.10 15.68
C LEU A 51 -8.02 11.07 15.91
N HIS A 52 -7.74 12.31 16.31
CA HIS A 52 -8.76 13.33 16.48
C HIS A 52 -9.42 13.68 15.15
N ASP A 53 -8.64 13.88 14.08
CA ASP A 53 -9.17 14.21 12.77
C ASP A 53 -9.92 13.03 12.14
N ASN A 54 -9.42 11.80 12.27
CA ASN A 54 -10.14 10.61 11.83
C ASN A 54 -11.44 10.39 12.63
N ARG A 55 -11.41 10.61 13.95
CA ARG A 55 -12.63 10.55 14.78
C ARG A 55 -13.66 11.56 14.31
N PHE A 56 -13.25 12.82 14.09
CA PHE A 56 -14.14 13.87 13.59
C PHE A 56 -14.77 13.47 12.25
N VAL A 57 -13.98 12.99 11.30
CA VAL A 57 -14.50 12.52 10.00
C VAL A 57 -15.49 11.38 10.19
N ILE A 58 -15.19 10.38 11.03
CA ILE A 58 -16.08 9.23 11.29
C ILE A 58 -17.41 9.70 11.90
N GLU A 59 -17.36 10.57 12.91
CA GLU A 59 -18.55 11.06 13.64
C GLU A 59 -19.49 11.91 12.75
N HIS A 60 -18.93 12.61 11.76
CA HIS A 60 -19.69 13.48 10.85
C HIS A 60 -19.97 12.81 9.49
N SER A 61 -19.71 11.51 9.37
CA SER A 61 -19.99 10.75 8.15
C SER A 61 -21.34 10.03 8.25
N ARG A 62 -22.13 10.09 7.18
CA ARG A 62 -23.38 9.35 7.07
C ARG A 62 -23.15 7.84 6.95
N LEU A 63 -22.11 7.47 6.22
CA LEU A 63 -21.73 6.10 5.88
C LEU A 63 -20.22 6.06 5.70
N ILE A 64 -19.57 4.95 6.04
CA ILE A 64 -18.16 4.73 5.71
C ILE A 64 -18.09 3.54 4.77
N LEU A 65 -17.49 3.73 3.60
CA LEU A 65 -17.21 2.64 2.66
C LEU A 65 -15.88 2.01 3.03
N GLU A 66 -15.82 0.68 3.06
CA GLU A 66 -14.61 -0.07 3.40
C GLU A 66 -14.36 -1.15 2.37
N PHE A 67 -13.10 -1.40 2.00
CA PHE A 67 -12.81 -2.60 1.23
C PHE A 67 -12.99 -3.85 2.10
N GLY A 68 -13.60 -4.91 1.55
CA GLY A 68 -14.04 -6.10 2.29
C GLY A 68 -13.02 -6.76 3.23
N ILE A 69 -11.71 -6.59 3.02
CA ILE A 69 -10.67 -7.09 3.95
C ILE A 69 -10.55 -6.27 5.25
N HIS A 70 -10.92 -4.98 5.22
CA HIS A 70 -10.79 -4.03 6.32
C HIS A 70 -12.02 -3.97 7.23
N ALA A 71 -13.17 -4.49 6.77
CA ALA A 71 -14.44 -4.51 7.51
C ALA A 71 -14.32 -5.13 8.92
N ARG A 72 -13.44 -6.12 9.11
CA ARG A 72 -13.17 -6.71 10.44
C ARG A 72 -12.31 -5.81 11.33
N GLY A 73 -11.39 -5.03 10.73
CA GLY A 73 -10.45 -4.16 11.43
C GLY A 73 -11.12 -2.92 12.04
N LEU A 74 -12.05 -2.28 11.30
CA LEU A 74 -12.79 -1.14 11.84
C LEU A 74 -13.74 -1.58 12.97
N GLY A 75 -14.40 -2.72 12.84
CA GLY A 75 -15.24 -3.27 13.91
C GLY A 75 -14.48 -3.48 15.23
N ALA A 76 -13.23 -3.96 15.16
CA ALA A 76 -12.38 -4.08 16.34
C ALA A 76 -11.92 -2.71 16.89
N PHE A 77 -11.64 -1.74 16.02
CA PHE A 77 -11.28 -0.36 16.41
C PHE A 77 -12.43 0.36 17.11
N ARG A 78 -13.67 0.23 16.63
CA ARG A 78 -14.87 0.83 17.24
C ARG A 78 -15.09 0.33 18.66
N ARG A 79 -14.97 -1.00 18.87
CA ARG A 79 -15.15 -1.63 20.19
C ARG A 79 -14.12 -1.21 21.24
N GLY A 80 -12.87 -0.93 20.84
CA GLY A 80 -11.80 -0.61 21.79
C GLY A 80 -11.69 0.86 22.22
N ARG A 81 -12.47 1.79 21.64
CA ARG A 81 -12.17 3.24 21.71
C ARG A 81 -13.38 4.15 21.99
N ASN A 82 -14.55 3.61 22.37
CA ASN A 82 -15.79 4.38 22.61
C ASN A 82 -16.09 5.38 21.48
N VAL A 83 -15.99 4.94 20.23
CA VAL A 83 -16.48 5.73 19.09
C VAL A 83 -17.98 5.46 18.98
N THR A 84 -18.80 6.50 18.99
CA THR A 84 -20.27 6.40 18.84
C THR A 84 -20.63 5.64 17.55
N GLU A 85 -21.83 5.05 17.51
CA GLU A 85 -22.35 4.26 16.39
C GLU A 85 -22.54 5.05 15.07
N ALA A 86 -21.99 6.26 14.96
CA ALA A 86 -22.10 7.09 13.77
C ALA A 86 -21.41 6.42 12.56
N GLY A 87 -22.18 6.27 11.48
CA GLY A 87 -21.82 5.62 10.23
C GLY A 87 -21.93 4.10 10.28
N ALA A 88 -22.95 3.52 9.63
CA ALA A 88 -22.89 2.10 9.25
C ALA A 88 -21.66 1.92 8.33
N GLY A 89 -20.84 0.91 8.59
CA GLY A 89 -19.76 0.54 7.68
C GLY A 89 -20.34 -0.31 6.56
N ALA A 90 -20.14 0.09 5.30
CA ALA A 90 -20.54 -0.70 4.14
C ALA A 90 -19.30 -1.27 3.46
N ALA A 91 -19.18 -2.60 3.46
CA ALA A 91 -18.13 -3.27 2.73
C ALA A 91 -18.43 -3.20 1.22
N ILE A 92 -17.47 -2.71 0.45
CA ILE A 92 -17.51 -2.71 -1.01
C ILE A 92 -16.42 -3.64 -1.57
N PRO A 93 -16.67 -4.32 -2.70
CA PRO A 93 -15.64 -5.10 -3.35
C PRO A 93 -14.53 -4.17 -3.84
N LEU A 94 -13.28 -4.56 -3.60
CA LEU A 94 -12.15 -3.94 -4.29
C LEU A 94 -12.13 -4.52 -5.70
N VAL A 95 -12.61 -3.75 -6.67
CA VAL A 95 -12.55 -4.15 -8.09
C VAL A 95 -11.13 -3.96 -8.60
N HIS A 96 -10.55 -5.02 -9.15
CA HIS A 96 -9.27 -4.94 -9.84
C HIS A 96 -9.53 -4.64 -11.31
N GLN A 97 -9.16 -3.44 -11.74
CA GLN A 97 -9.10 -3.09 -13.16
C GLN A 97 -7.64 -2.84 -13.53
N CYS A 98 -7.12 -3.62 -14.46
CA CYS A 98 -5.83 -3.39 -15.09
C CYS A 98 -6.11 -3.02 -16.55
N PRO A 99 -6.35 -1.73 -16.85
CA PRO A 99 -6.61 -1.33 -18.22
C PRO A 99 -5.37 -1.58 -19.08
N ASP A 100 -5.58 -1.85 -20.37
CA ASP A 100 -4.47 -1.91 -21.31
C ASP A 100 -3.76 -0.55 -21.38
N GLY A 101 -2.45 -0.60 -21.62
CA GLY A 101 -1.69 0.59 -21.93
C GLY A 101 -1.89 1.00 -23.38
N VAL A 102 -1.87 2.31 -23.62
CA VAL A 102 -2.01 2.90 -24.97
C VAL A 102 -0.67 3.41 -25.52
N ASP A 103 0.34 3.51 -24.68
CA ASP A 103 1.67 4.00 -25.03
C ASP A 103 2.49 2.90 -25.70
N ALA A 104 3.51 3.30 -26.48
CA ALA A 104 4.47 2.34 -27.00
C ALA A 104 5.24 1.66 -25.84
N PRO A 105 5.60 0.38 -25.97
CA PRO A 105 6.43 -0.28 -24.97
C PRO A 105 7.84 0.31 -24.94
N GLU A 106 8.37 0.56 -23.75
CA GLU A 106 9.68 1.22 -23.54
C GLU A 106 10.72 0.27 -22.94
N ILE A 107 10.30 -0.90 -22.43
CA ILE A 107 11.21 -1.86 -21.81
C ILE A 107 11.32 -3.16 -22.61
N ASP A 108 12.52 -3.73 -22.57
CA ASP A 108 12.72 -5.13 -22.91
C ASP A 108 12.28 -6.01 -21.73
N LEU A 109 11.46 -7.01 -22.03
CA LEU A 109 11.02 -7.95 -21.01
C LEU A 109 12.15 -8.93 -20.70
N PRO A 110 12.36 -9.28 -19.42
CA PRO A 110 13.28 -10.35 -19.07
C PRO A 110 12.73 -11.69 -19.57
N GLU A 111 13.64 -12.66 -19.75
CA GLU A 111 13.24 -14.01 -20.17
C GLU A 111 12.27 -14.62 -19.16
N ALA A 112 11.11 -15.04 -19.68
CA ALA A 112 10.11 -15.77 -18.92
C ALA A 112 10.53 -17.25 -18.78
N PRO A 113 10.15 -17.93 -17.70
CA PRO A 113 9.31 -17.44 -16.60
C PRO A 113 10.09 -16.65 -15.53
N TYR A 114 9.51 -15.56 -15.02
CA TYR A 114 10.05 -14.77 -13.91
C TYR A 114 9.01 -14.46 -12.83
N LEU A 115 9.48 -14.14 -11.63
CA LEU A 115 8.67 -13.58 -10.55
C LEU A 115 8.55 -12.07 -10.72
N LEU A 116 7.36 -11.51 -10.51
CA LEU A 116 7.13 -10.07 -10.60
C LEU A 116 6.74 -9.47 -9.26
N THR A 117 7.34 -8.34 -8.93
CA THR A 117 6.98 -7.53 -7.77
C THR A 117 6.86 -6.06 -8.16
N VAL A 118 5.73 -5.43 -7.82
CA VAL A 118 5.42 -4.04 -8.22
C VAL A 118 5.29 -3.15 -6.99
N GLY A 119 5.86 -1.94 -7.05
CA GLY A 119 5.64 -0.91 -6.03
C GLY A 119 6.35 -1.19 -4.71
N LEU A 120 7.59 -1.68 -4.78
CA LEU A 120 8.29 -2.20 -3.62
C LEU A 120 8.77 -1.14 -2.62
N ASN A 121 8.53 -1.43 -1.35
CA ASN A 121 9.12 -0.72 -0.22
C ASN A 121 9.41 -1.72 0.90
N LEU A 122 10.55 -1.54 1.55
CA LEU A 122 10.94 -2.33 2.71
C LEU A 122 9.89 -2.18 3.83
N GLY A 123 9.56 -3.29 4.48
CA GLY A 123 8.64 -3.41 5.63
C GLY A 123 7.15 -3.34 5.30
N ARG A 124 6.73 -2.59 4.26
CA ARG A 124 5.31 -2.49 3.88
C ARG A 124 4.89 -3.52 2.82
N LYS A 125 5.82 -3.91 1.94
CA LYS A 125 5.57 -4.87 0.85
C LYS A 125 6.35 -6.17 1.02
N ASN A 126 7.02 -6.35 2.16
CA ASN A 126 7.72 -7.58 2.57
C ASN A 126 8.68 -8.16 1.52
N ILE A 127 9.30 -7.31 0.70
CA ILE A 127 10.27 -7.73 -0.33
C ILE A 127 11.49 -8.44 0.28
N GLU A 128 11.82 -8.12 1.53
CA GLU A 128 12.88 -8.79 2.29
C GLU A 128 12.62 -10.30 2.38
N VAL A 129 11.35 -10.69 2.55
CA VAL A 129 10.95 -12.09 2.68
C VAL A 129 11.16 -12.83 1.36
N VAL A 130 10.83 -12.19 0.23
CA VAL A 130 11.04 -12.77 -1.10
C VAL A 130 12.55 -12.93 -1.38
N LEU A 131 13.35 -11.88 -1.10
CA LEU A 131 14.81 -11.93 -1.29
C LEU A 131 15.45 -13.02 -0.42
N GLU A 132 15.03 -13.15 0.84
CA GLU A 132 15.49 -14.22 1.73
C GLU A 132 15.08 -15.60 1.24
N ALA A 133 13.88 -15.76 0.65
CA ALA A 133 13.45 -17.02 0.06
C ALA A 133 14.35 -17.42 -1.13
N LEU A 134 14.66 -16.48 -2.03
CA LEU A 134 15.59 -16.73 -3.14
C LEU A 134 16.98 -17.14 -2.64
N LEU A 135 17.47 -16.47 -1.59
CA LEU A 135 18.75 -16.79 -0.98
C LEU A 135 18.76 -18.21 -0.39
N ARG A 136 17.67 -18.63 0.27
CA ARG A 136 17.51 -19.99 0.79
C ARG A 136 17.46 -21.02 -0.33
N MET A 137 16.79 -20.73 -1.43
CA MET A 137 16.78 -21.61 -2.60
C MET A 137 18.21 -21.80 -3.14
N LYS A 138 18.95 -20.71 -3.33
CA LYS A 138 20.34 -20.74 -3.78
C LYS A 138 21.22 -21.59 -2.87
N LYS A 139 21.12 -21.38 -1.55
CA LYS A 139 21.89 -22.12 -0.53
C LYS A 139 21.59 -23.63 -0.52
N ARG A 140 20.38 -24.02 -0.93
CA ARG A 140 19.97 -25.43 -1.04
C ARG A 140 20.31 -26.05 -2.40
N GLY A 141 21.01 -25.32 -3.28
CA GLY A 141 21.35 -25.79 -4.63
C GLY A 141 20.15 -25.85 -5.58
N LEU A 142 19.04 -25.18 -5.24
CA LEU A 142 17.84 -25.14 -6.09
C LEU A 142 17.98 -24.07 -7.19
N SER A 143 17.28 -24.27 -8.30
CA SER A 143 17.16 -23.27 -9.36
C SER A 143 16.46 -22.01 -8.84
N VAL A 144 17.12 -20.86 -8.95
CA VAL A 144 16.58 -19.57 -8.49
C VAL A 144 15.92 -18.85 -9.68
N PRO A 145 14.62 -18.55 -9.64
CA PRO A 145 13.96 -17.82 -10.71
C PRO A 145 14.44 -16.37 -10.76
N THR A 146 14.35 -15.75 -11.93
CA THR A 146 14.53 -14.30 -12.09
C THR A 146 13.44 -13.58 -11.31
N LEU A 147 13.82 -12.54 -10.55
CA LEU A 147 12.90 -11.65 -9.85
C LEU A 147 12.95 -10.26 -10.48
N VAL A 148 11.83 -9.87 -11.08
CA VAL A 148 11.59 -8.53 -11.60
C VAL A 148 11.04 -7.63 -10.51
N ILE A 149 11.73 -6.52 -10.30
CA ILE A 149 11.38 -5.46 -9.35
C ILE A 149 10.98 -4.25 -10.17
N ALA A 150 9.67 -4.02 -10.28
CA ALA A 150 9.08 -2.97 -11.09
C ALA A 150 8.61 -1.77 -10.25
N GLY A 151 8.89 -0.57 -10.74
CA GLY A 151 8.43 0.71 -10.19
C GLY A 151 9.55 1.63 -9.74
N ALA A 152 9.24 2.55 -8.82
CA ALA A 152 10.18 3.56 -8.36
C ALA A 152 11.34 2.94 -7.55
N LEU A 153 12.56 3.03 -8.08
CA LEU A 153 13.75 2.54 -7.40
C LEU A 153 14.10 3.45 -6.22
N ARG A 154 13.81 2.99 -5.00
CA ARG A 154 14.14 3.72 -3.76
C ARG A 154 15.56 3.38 -3.31
N ARG A 155 16.36 4.41 -2.97
CA ARG A 155 17.73 4.27 -2.44
C ARG A 155 17.84 3.28 -1.27
N ARG A 156 16.80 3.17 -0.44
CA ARG A 156 16.79 2.23 0.70
C ARG A 156 16.74 0.77 0.24
N LEU A 157 15.92 0.47 -0.78
CA LEU A 157 15.86 -0.87 -1.37
C LEU A 157 17.16 -1.21 -2.10
N GLN A 158 17.70 -0.25 -2.86
CA GLN A 158 18.98 -0.42 -3.55
C GLN A 158 20.11 -0.80 -2.56
N ARG A 159 20.29 -0.03 -1.49
CA ARG A 159 21.29 -0.36 -0.45
C ARG A 159 21.05 -1.71 0.22
N TYR A 160 19.79 -2.13 0.31
CA TYR A 160 19.44 -3.43 0.90
C TYR A 160 19.88 -4.58 -0.01
N VAL A 161 19.56 -4.53 -1.31
CA VAL A 161 20.00 -5.57 -2.27
C VAL A 161 21.52 -5.57 -2.51
N GLU A 162 22.18 -4.44 -2.25
CA GLU A 162 23.63 -4.29 -2.32
C GLU A 162 24.40 -4.93 -1.14
N GLN A 163 23.70 -5.42 -0.11
CA GLN A 163 24.34 -6.10 1.02
C GLN A 163 25.12 -7.36 0.59
N PRO A 164 26.28 -7.65 1.20
CA PRO A 164 27.08 -8.84 0.88
C PRO A 164 26.32 -10.16 1.05
N SER A 165 25.39 -10.23 2.00
CA SER A 165 24.56 -11.42 2.27
C SER A 165 23.67 -11.83 1.09
N LEU A 166 23.28 -10.88 0.23
CA LEU A 166 22.42 -11.09 -0.94
C LEU A 166 23.21 -11.21 -2.25
N GLN A 167 24.55 -11.13 -2.19
CA GLN A 167 25.41 -11.30 -3.36
C GLN A 167 25.09 -12.59 -4.17
N PRO A 168 24.83 -13.76 -3.54
CA PRO A 168 24.62 -15.01 -4.28
C PRO A 168 23.37 -15.06 -5.17
N THR A 169 22.45 -14.11 -5.03
CA THR A 169 21.19 -14.03 -5.79
C THR A 169 21.08 -12.77 -6.63
N ARG A 170 22.08 -11.89 -6.60
CA ARG A 170 22.01 -10.56 -7.23
C ARG A 170 21.91 -10.64 -8.75
N ASP A 171 22.52 -11.66 -9.36
CA ASP A 171 22.44 -11.97 -10.79
C ASP A 171 21.02 -12.29 -11.26
N ARG A 172 20.11 -12.63 -10.33
CA ARG A 172 18.71 -12.95 -10.62
C ARG A 172 17.76 -11.77 -10.42
N LEU A 173 18.25 -10.59 -10.03
CA LEU A 173 17.42 -9.43 -9.78
C LEU A 173 17.41 -8.50 -11.00
N VAL A 174 16.24 -8.28 -11.59
CA VAL A 174 16.04 -7.35 -12.71
C VAL A 174 15.23 -6.15 -12.22
N PHE A 175 15.76 -4.94 -12.40
CA PHE A 175 15.08 -3.71 -12.00
C PHE A 175 14.46 -3.01 -13.20
N THR A 176 13.13 -2.91 -13.21
CA THR A 176 12.38 -2.13 -14.20
C THR A 176 11.92 -0.83 -13.57
N ARG A 177 12.54 0.29 -13.97
CA ARG A 177 12.27 1.59 -13.35
C ARG A 177 11.03 2.23 -14.00
N ASN A 178 10.01 2.49 -13.17
CA ASN A 178 8.80 3.22 -13.56
C ASN A 178 8.21 2.79 -14.92
N PRO A 179 7.88 1.50 -15.13
CA PRO A 179 7.26 1.08 -16.37
C PRO A 179 5.95 1.85 -16.61
N ASN A 180 5.70 2.21 -17.88
CA ASN A 180 4.40 2.75 -18.28
C ASN A 180 3.31 1.66 -18.19
N GLN A 181 2.04 2.03 -18.41
CA GLN A 181 0.93 1.08 -18.27
C GLN A 181 1.06 -0.10 -19.25
N THR A 182 1.53 0.15 -20.48
CA THR A 182 1.74 -0.88 -21.50
C THR A 182 2.76 -1.91 -21.02
N ASP A 183 3.90 -1.43 -20.54
CA ASP A 183 4.97 -2.29 -20.03
C ASP A 183 4.59 -3.02 -18.74
N LEU A 184 3.79 -2.39 -17.88
CA LEU A 184 3.29 -3.03 -16.67
C LEU A 184 2.35 -4.20 -17.01
N VAL A 185 1.44 -4.03 -17.96
CA VAL A 185 0.56 -5.12 -18.45
C VAL A 185 1.38 -6.22 -19.10
N ARG A 186 2.37 -5.87 -19.94
CA ARG A 186 3.30 -6.83 -20.55
C ARG A 186 4.06 -7.63 -19.48
N LEU A 187 4.53 -6.95 -18.42
CA LEU A 187 5.22 -7.60 -17.30
C LEU A 187 4.31 -8.58 -16.56
N TYR A 188 3.07 -8.18 -16.24
CA TYR A 188 2.10 -9.04 -15.56
C TYR A 188 1.74 -10.27 -16.40
N THR A 189 1.54 -10.09 -17.70
CA THR A 189 1.12 -11.15 -18.63
C THR A 189 2.18 -12.26 -18.75
N ASN A 190 3.46 -11.90 -18.68
CA ASN A 190 4.58 -12.84 -18.83
C ASN A 190 5.16 -13.34 -17.49
N ALA A 191 4.64 -12.83 -16.36
CA ALA A 191 5.06 -13.29 -15.04
C ALA A 191 4.52 -14.70 -14.74
N LEU A 192 5.23 -15.44 -13.89
CA LEU A 192 4.68 -16.65 -13.28
C LEU A 192 3.45 -16.30 -12.45
N LEU A 193 2.30 -16.84 -12.86
CA LEU A 193 1.10 -16.88 -12.04
C LEU A 193 1.34 -17.91 -10.91
N TRP A 194 1.13 -17.48 -9.67
CA TRP A 194 1.17 -18.35 -8.48
C TRP A 194 -0.23 -18.85 -8.13
#